data_AF-A0A3R7Y206-F1
#
_entry.id   AF-A0A3R7Y206-F1
#
_cell.length_a   1.000
_cell.length_b   1.000
_cell.length_c   1.000
_cell.angle_alpha   90.00
_cell.angle_beta   90.00
_cell.angle_gamma   90.00
#
_symmetry.space_group_name_H-M   'P 1'
#
loop_
_entity.id
_entity.type
_entity.pdbx_description
1 polymer ?
#
loop_
_entity_poly.entity_id
_entity_poly.type
_entity_poly.pdbx_seq_one_letter_code
_entity_poly.pdbx_strand_id
1 'polypeptide(L)'
;MACMGCNYLCYQYQLMQCAQFLLCPHDKDGGNPDCSKAPHVINNSYGAYYASYWMEDAITAWRTAGIIPVFSNGNDGPNGCAYSGYPGASPQVIGVGATDSTEHLAYFSSLGPSVTNRLKPDISAPGVDIVSAAIYDDTSLVWNSGTSMAAPHIAGTVALYLSVNKGATYDQVYTALTNNVDTDTLSPPNKTCGSIPNTQYPNHLFGYGRLNVFKAVTAPPSTPRPTLPPPPPKCAAWMLDTDYIGGDIKAVSPRSADDCCDECDNTPKCNTFTFTYDNGGTCWLKAVVKPVNWVFKLGAKSAQVLNPTNPPTTCGTLEDNTDYAGNDLTSTKQEAAESCCADCEKTPGCKLFVWSNHNGGTCWLKHAKGAMVIVVGAKAGSLPTSTTCAPIVSDVDYVGNDIKSTRQTFADACCGDCKATSGCKLFVWNNYNGGTCWLKHTQGAKVTVVGAKASLLLAGPPSCGAVESNVDFVGQDVANVKAGQAVDCCAACHINLACNAYSWSSGVCYLKGRREETKVASGVVSARVDKCSSLESDVDYVGNDLSAVPSDVADCCAICRQTSNCGAFSWANGVCYLKSSKGGIRSSAGVKSAVVN
;
A
#
# COMPACT_ATOMS: atom_id res chain seq x y z
N MET A 1 -25.25 -3.37 -24.75
CA MET A 1 -26.47 -2.90 -24.05
C MET A 1 -26.34 -1.41 -23.78
N ALA A 2 -27.44 -0.66 -23.78
CA ALA A 2 -27.44 0.78 -23.46
C ALA A 2 -28.70 1.10 -22.65
N CYS A 3 -28.61 2.10 -21.77
CA CYS A 3 -29.75 2.60 -21.02
C CYS A 3 -29.76 4.12 -21.07
N MET A 4 -30.88 4.69 -21.52
CA MET A 4 -31.06 6.14 -21.65
C MET A 4 -31.52 6.72 -20.31
N GLY A 5 -30.57 6.88 -19.38
CA GLY A 5 -30.84 7.42 -18.03
C GLY A 5 -30.84 8.94 -17.96
N CYS A 6 -30.31 9.60 -18.99
CA CYS A 6 -30.33 11.05 -19.11
C CYS A 6 -31.12 11.46 -20.37
N ASN A 7 -32.37 11.87 -20.17
CA ASN A 7 -33.02 12.82 -21.08
C ASN A 7 -32.46 14.24 -20.79
N TYR A 8 -32.86 15.28 -21.52
CA TYR A 8 -32.32 16.66 -21.40
C TYR A 8 -32.05 17.20 -19.98
N LEU A 9 -32.64 16.63 -18.92
CA LEU A 9 -32.52 17.05 -17.53
C LEU A 9 -31.74 16.07 -16.61
N CYS A 10 -31.28 14.91 -17.10
CA CYS A 10 -30.51 13.89 -16.35
C CYS A 10 -31.05 13.63 -14.92
N TYR A 11 -32.33 13.32 -14.76
CA TYR A 11 -32.88 13.13 -13.40
C TYR A 11 -32.24 11.94 -12.68
N GLN A 12 -31.88 12.12 -11.40
CA GLN A 12 -31.20 11.10 -10.59
C GLN A 12 -31.94 9.76 -10.57
N TYR A 13 -33.27 9.77 -10.45
CA TYR A 13 -34.05 8.52 -10.42
C TYR A 13 -33.94 7.71 -11.73
N GLN A 14 -33.82 8.37 -12.88
CA GLN A 14 -33.65 7.69 -14.18
C GLN A 14 -32.26 7.08 -14.31
N LEU A 15 -31.24 7.80 -13.84
CA LEU A 15 -29.87 7.27 -13.76
C LEU A 15 -29.78 6.07 -12.81
N MET A 16 -30.48 6.11 -11.68
CA MET A 16 -30.57 4.98 -10.74
C MET A 16 -31.31 3.78 -11.33
N GLN A 17 -32.39 3.98 -12.09
CA GLN A 17 -33.05 2.90 -12.82
C GLN A 17 -32.12 2.25 -13.84
N CYS A 18 -31.35 3.06 -14.59
CA CYS A 18 -30.32 2.52 -15.47
C CYS A 18 -29.22 1.78 -14.71
N ALA A 19 -28.84 2.27 -13.52
CA ALA A 19 -27.86 1.60 -12.70
C ALA A 19 -28.32 0.21 -12.25
N GLN A 20 -29.57 0.10 -11.83
CA GLN A 20 -30.22 -1.16 -11.46
C GLN A 20 -30.34 -2.11 -12.67
N PHE A 21 -30.78 -1.62 -13.83
CA PHE A 21 -30.87 -2.41 -15.05
C PHE A 21 -29.50 -2.94 -15.50
N LEU A 22 -28.45 -2.13 -15.40
CA LEU A 22 -27.09 -2.57 -15.74
C LEU A 22 -26.53 -3.58 -14.72
N LEU A 23 -26.98 -3.54 -13.47
CA LEU A 23 -26.62 -4.54 -12.46
C LEU A 23 -27.33 -5.87 -12.68
N CYS A 24 -28.62 -5.84 -13.00
CA CYS A 24 -29.40 -7.04 -13.32
C CYS A 24 -30.40 -6.74 -14.46
N PRO A 25 -29.99 -7.01 -15.71
CA PRO A 25 -30.83 -6.71 -16.87
C PRO A 25 -32.16 -7.46 -16.83
N HIS A 26 -33.22 -6.80 -17.27
CA HIS A 26 -34.58 -7.32 -17.30
C HIS A 26 -35.27 -6.92 -18.61
N ASP A 27 -36.46 -7.44 -18.88
CA ASP A 27 -37.25 -7.01 -20.05
C ASP A 27 -37.76 -5.55 -19.88
N LYS A 28 -38.34 -4.99 -20.94
CA LYS A 28 -38.82 -3.60 -20.96
C LYS A 28 -39.86 -3.28 -19.88
N ASP A 29 -40.56 -4.30 -19.36
CA ASP A 29 -41.65 -4.15 -18.39
C ASP A 29 -41.15 -4.38 -16.95
N GLY A 30 -39.84 -4.62 -16.76
CA GLY A 30 -39.24 -4.92 -15.46
C GLY A 30 -39.31 -6.39 -15.07
N GLY A 31 -39.83 -7.25 -15.95
CA GLY A 31 -39.95 -8.69 -15.74
C GLY A 31 -38.69 -9.46 -16.16
N ASN A 32 -38.64 -10.74 -15.78
CA ASN A 32 -37.60 -11.69 -16.20
C ASN A 32 -36.15 -11.17 -15.98
N PRO A 33 -35.76 -10.84 -14.73
CA PRO A 33 -34.41 -10.42 -14.43
C PRO A 33 -33.41 -11.55 -14.72
N ASP A 34 -32.36 -11.22 -15.47
CA ASP A 34 -31.28 -12.12 -15.87
C ASP A 34 -29.94 -11.43 -15.59
N CYS A 35 -29.50 -11.50 -14.33
CA CYS A 35 -28.28 -10.85 -13.90
C CYS A 35 -27.01 -11.46 -14.55
N SER A 36 -27.11 -12.62 -15.20
CA SER A 36 -25.99 -13.19 -15.98
C SER A 36 -25.63 -12.35 -17.20
N LYS A 37 -26.54 -11.47 -17.64
CA LYS A 37 -26.32 -10.51 -18.73
C LYS A 37 -25.71 -9.20 -18.29
N ALA A 38 -25.37 -9.05 -17.00
CA ALA A 38 -24.70 -7.85 -16.51
C ALA A 38 -23.40 -7.61 -17.31
N PRO A 39 -23.09 -6.35 -17.68
CA PRO A 39 -21.88 -6.04 -18.41
C PRO A 39 -20.68 -6.09 -17.45
N HIS A 40 -19.50 -6.45 -17.96
CA HIS A 40 -18.27 -6.39 -17.15
C HIS A 40 -17.73 -4.96 -16.97
N VAL A 41 -18.11 -4.03 -17.85
CA VAL A 41 -17.69 -2.63 -17.82
C VAL A 41 -18.84 -1.72 -18.25
N ILE A 42 -18.99 -0.57 -17.59
CA ILE A 42 -20.01 0.43 -17.90
C ILE A 42 -19.33 1.77 -18.16
N ASN A 43 -19.62 2.39 -19.31
CA ASN A 43 -19.20 3.74 -19.65
C ASN A 43 -20.30 4.76 -19.33
N ASN A 44 -19.97 5.81 -18.59
CA ASN A 44 -20.90 6.84 -18.17
C ASN A 44 -20.38 8.24 -18.52
N SER A 45 -21.28 9.09 -19.04
CA SER A 45 -20.95 10.44 -19.53
C SER A 45 -21.91 11.49 -18.96
N TYR A 46 -22.20 11.37 -17.68
CA TYR A 46 -23.02 12.31 -16.92
C TYR A 46 -22.34 12.61 -15.59
N GLY A 47 -22.65 13.78 -15.04
CA GLY A 47 -22.14 14.23 -13.77
C GLY A 47 -22.27 15.74 -13.63
N ALA A 48 -21.96 16.23 -12.44
CA ALA A 48 -22.01 17.64 -12.15
C ALA A 48 -21.05 18.01 -11.02
N TYR A 49 -20.68 19.29 -10.99
CA TYR A 49 -19.81 19.86 -9.97
C TYR A 49 -20.58 20.13 -8.67
N TYR A 50 -20.93 19.07 -7.93
CA TYR A 50 -21.44 19.24 -6.57
C TYR A 50 -21.25 18.00 -5.68
N ALA A 51 -21.45 18.27 -4.42
CA ALA A 51 -21.37 17.44 -3.23
C ALA A 51 -22.37 16.28 -3.07
N SER A 52 -22.96 15.74 -4.13
CA SER A 52 -24.10 14.80 -3.97
C SER A 52 -23.71 13.39 -4.39
N TYR A 53 -23.61 12.48 -3.44
CA TYR A 53 -23.15 11.08 -3.63
C TYR A 53 -24.28 10.08 -3.73
N TRP A 54 -25.38 10.49 -4.35
CA TRP A 54 -26.60 9.72 -4.51
C TRP A 54 -26.41 8.37 -5.23
N MET A 55 -25.30 8.19 -5.96
CA MET A 55 -25.02 6.99 -6.75
C MET A 55 -23.99 6.05 -6.09
N GLU A 56 -23.40 6.39 -4.94
CA GLU A 56 -22.30 5.60 -4.35
C GLU A 56 -22.72 4.18 -3.99
N ASP A 57 -23.92 3.98 -3.45
CA ASP A 57 -24.40 2.64 -3.13
C ASP A 57 -24.62 1.80 -4.40
N ALA A 58 -25.06 2.42 -5.50
CA ALA A 58 -25.19 1.74 -6.80
C ALA A 58 -23.82 1.41 -7.43
N ILE A 59 -22.86 2.32 -7.34
CA ILE A 59 -21.47 2.10 -7.78
C ILE A 59 -20.83 0.98 -6.96
N THR A 60 -21.08 0.95 -5.65
CA THR A 60 -20.63 -0.13 -4.76
C THR A 60 -21.22 -1.47 -5.20
N ALA A 61 -22.53 -1.51 -5.47
CA ALA A 61 -23.20 -2.72 -5.95
C ALA A 61 -22.63 -3.22 -7.29
N TRP A 62 -22.34 -2.30 -8.23
CA TRP A 62 -21.64 -2.64 -9.47
C TRP A 62 -20.27 -3.27 -9.21
N ARG A 63 -19.43 -2.65 -8.36
CA ARG A 63 -18.11 -3.20 -8.03
C ARG A 63 -18.20 -4.57 -7.36
N THR A 64 -19.13 -4.76 -6.43
CA THR A 64 -19.38 -6.05 -5.77
C THR A 64 -19.79 -7.14 -6.77
N ALA A 65 -20.55 -6.78 -7.80
CA ALA A 65 -20.91 -7.68 -8.90
C ALA A 65 -19.77 -7.90 -9.92
N GLY A 66 -18.58 -7.32 -9.71
CA GLY A 66 -17.45 -7.42 -10.63
C GLY A 66 -17.54 -6.51 -11.86
N ILE A 67 -18.46 -5.55 -11.85
CA ILE A 67 -18.65 -4.57 -12.92
C ILE A 67 -17.69 -3.40 -12.71
N ILE A 68 -17.03 -2.96 -13.78
CA ILE A 68 -16.06 -1.86 -13.75
C ILE A 68 -16.71 -0.56 -14.22
N PRO A 69 -16.97 0.42 -13.32
CA PRO A 69 -17.54 1.70 -13.70
C PRO A 69 -16.46 2.67 -14.20
N VAL A 70 -16.66 3.16 -15.43
CA VAL A 70 -15.85 4.19 -16.08
C VAL A 70 -16.71 5.44 -16.25
N PHE A 71 -16.19 6.59 -15.84
CA PHE A 71 -16.90 7.87 -15.87
C PHE A 71 -16.03 8.95 -16.50
N SER A 72 -16.63 9.80 -17.32
CA SER A 72 -16.03 11.07 -17.71
C SER A 72 -15.76 11.96 -16.49
N ASN A 73 -14.59 12.57 -16.40
CA ASN A 73 -14.21 13.40 -15.24
C ASN A 73 -14.86 14.80 -15.21
N GLY A 74 -15.45 15.24 -16.34
CA GLY A 74 -16.11 16.53 -16.49
C GLY A 74 -15.42 17.44 -17.53
N ASN A 75 -16.12 18.50 -17.93
CA ASN A 75 -15.68 19.45 -18.97
C ASN A 75 -15.51 20.89 -18.42
N ASP A 76 -15.25 21.01 -17.11
CA ASP A 76 -15.17 22.27 -16.38
C ASP A 76 -13.72 22.77 -16.21
N GLY A 77 -12.79 22.31 -17.05
CA GLY A 77 -11.39 22.77 -17.09
C GLY A 77 -11.19 24.30 -17.12
N PRO A 78 -12.06 25.10 -17.80
CA PRO A 78 -11.99 26.57 -17.79
C PRO A 78 -12.18 27.19 -16.41
N ASN A 79 -12.92 26.51 -15.52
CA ASN A 79 -13.21 26.99 -14.17
C ASN A 79 -12.00 26.79 -13.22
N GLY A 80 -10.99 26.03 -13.62
CA GLY A 80 -9.73 25.90 -12.89
C GLY A 80 -9.54 24.55 -12.20
N CYS A 81 -8.64 24.54 -11.23
CA CYS A 81 -8.42 23.38 -10.36
C CYS A 81 -9.63 23.17 -9.46
N ALA A 82 -9.76 21.95 -8.93
CA ALA A 82 -10.86 21.52 -8.06
C ALA A 82 -12.19 21.19 -8.76
N TYR A 83 -12.32 21.33 -10.09
CA TYR A 83 -13.58 21.17 -10.84
C TYR A 83 -13.81 19.76 -11.44
N SER A 84 -13.33 18.70 -10.80
CA SER A 84 -13.70 17.32 -11.13
C SER A 84 -15.06 16.96 -10.51
N GLY A 85 -16.03 16.61 -11.37
CA GLY A 85 -17.43 16.44 -11.01
C GLY A 85 -17.81 15.01 -10.59
N TYR A 86 -18.89 14.87 -9.84
CA TYR A 86 -19.45 13.58 -9.44
C TYR A 86 -20.43 13.06 -10.52
N PRO A 87 -20.47 11.74 -10.86
CA PRO A 87 -19.77 10.63 -10.20
C PRO A 87 -18.32 10.36 -10.61
N GLY A 88 -17.77 10.98 -11.66
CA GLY A 88 -16.38 10.75 -12.10
C GLY A 88 -15.31 10.99 -11.04
N ALA A 89 -15.61 11.86 -10.07
CA ALA A 89 -14.81 12.15 -8.89
C ALA A 89 -14.80 11.04 -7.82
N SER A 90 -15.68 10.04 -7.90
CA SER A 90 -15.79 8.94 -6.93
C SER A 90 -14.48 8.14 -6.85
N PRO A 91 -14.07 7.67 -5.66
CA PRO A 91 -12.91 6.79 -5.52
C PRO A 91 -13.20 5.37 -6.04
N GLN A 92 -14.46 5.05 -6.28
CA GLN A 92 -14.92 3.74 -6.71
C GLN A 92 -15.02 3.60 -8.23
N VAL A 93 -14.64 4.64 -8.99
CA VAL A 93 -14.74 4.66 -10.45
C VAL A 93 -13.43 5.08 -11.09
N ILE A 94 -13.27 4.70 -12.36
CA ILE A 94 -12.21 5.21 -13.22
C ILE A 94 -12.70 6.53 -13.83
N GLY A 95 -12.22 7.65 -13.30
CA GLY A 95 -12.48 9.00 -13.77
C GLY A 95 -11.53 9.40 -14.90
N VAL A 96 -12.08 9.77 -16.05
CA VAL A 96 -11.32 9.91 -17.30
C VAL A 96 -11.19 11.37 -17.73
N GLY A 97 -9.96 11.86 -17.84
CA GLY A 97 -9.60 13.15 -18.43
C GLY A 97 -9.44 13.08 -19.95
N ALA A 98 -9.35 14.24 -20.61
CA ALA A 98 -9.27 14.34 -22.07
C ALA A 98 -7.96 14.96 -22.55
N THR A 99 -7.38 14.37 -23.59
CA THR A 99 -6.29 14.94 -24.39
C THR A 99 -6.73 15.19 -25.83
N ASP A 100 -5.98 16.02 -26.55
CA ASP A 100 -6.12 16.16 -28.00
C ASP A 100 -5.20 15.20 -28.79
N SER A 101 -5.26 15.30 -30.12
CA SER A 101 -4.47 14.49 -31.06
C SER A 101 -2.97 14.78 -31.04
N THR A 102 -2.57 15.86 -30.36
CA THR A 102 -1.17 16.25 -30.15
C THR A 102 -0.71 15.99 -28.72
N GLU A 103 -1.46 15.17 -27.97
CA GLU A 103 -1.14 14.74 -26.61
C GLU A 103 -1.16 15.89 -25.58
N HIS A 104 -1.73 17.05 -25.93
CA HIS A 104 -1.96 18.13 -24.97
C HIS A 104 -3.22 17.88 -24.16
N LEU A 105 -3.26 18.43 -22.95
CA LEU A 105 -4.47 18.45 -22.13
C LEU A 105 -5.56 19.23 -22.86
N ALA A 106 -6.72 18.61 -23.07
CA ALA A 106 -7.85 19.32 -23.66
C ALA A 106 -8.26 20.48 -22.74
N TYR A 107 -8.43 21.69 -23.28
CA TYR A 107 -8.74 22.90 -22.50
C TYR A 107 -9.97 22.72 -21.59
N PHE A 108 -10.96 21.94 -22.04
CA PHE A 108 -12.16 21.65 -21.25
C PHE A 108 -11.97 20.56 -20.18
N SER A 109 -10.91 19.74 -20.22
CA SER A 109 -10.78 18.60 -19.32
C SER A 109 -10.81 19.06 -17.86
N SER A 110 -11.80 18.59 -17.09
CA SER A 110 -11.91 18.92 -15.67
C SER A 110 -10.65 18.50 -14.92
N LEU A 111 -10.19 19.39 -14.04
CA LEU A 111 -8.95 19.25 -13.30
C LEU A 111 -9.21 18.92 -11.84
N GLY A 112 -8.33 18.10 -11.27
CA GLY A 112 -8.32 17.83 -9.85
C GLY A 112 -7.79 19.00 -9.00
N PRO A 113 -7.65 18.81 -7.68
CA PRO A 113 -8.24 17.71 -6.90
C PRO A 113 -9.74 17.56 -7.11
N SER A 114 -10.35 16.43 -6.77
CA SER A 114 -11.81 16.34 -6.84
C SER A 114 -12.49 17.28 -5.85
N VAL A 115 -13.83 17.39 -5.91
CA VAL A 115 -14.65 18.02 -4.86
C VAL A 115 -14.45 17.42 -3.45
N THR A 116 -13.71 16.31 -3.33
CA THR A 116 -13.27 15.67 -2.06
C THR A 116 -11.76 15.72 -1.87
N ASN A 117 -11.06 16.62 -2.55
CA ASN A 117 -9.60 16.75 -2.46
C ASN A 117 -8.82 15.47 -2.84
N ARG A 118 -9.37 14.63 -3.73
CA ARG A 118 -8.68 13.42 -4.24
C ARG A 118 -7.94 13.69 -5.55
N LEU A 119 -6.95 12.86 -5.86
CA LEU A 119 -6.35 12.82 -7.18
C LEU A 119 -7.41 12.44 -8.22
N LYS A 120 -7.69 13.36 -9.15
CA LYS A 120 -8.54 13.16 -10.34
C LYS A 120 -8.03 14.07 -11.47
N PRO A 121 -8.24 13.71 -12.76
CA PRO A 121 -8.72 12.41 -13.23
C PRO A 121 -7.78 11.27 -12.79
N ASP A 122 -8.20 10.01 -12.90
CA ASP A 122 -7.29 8.88 -12.67
C ASP A 122 -6.40 8.67 -13.89
N ILE A 123 -6.96 8.78 -15.09
CA ILE A 123 -6.24 8.54 -16.35
C ILE A 123 -6.82 9.45 -17.44
N SER A 124 -6.00 9.85 -18.40
CA SER A 124 -6.47 10.62 -19.55
C SER A 124 -6.48 9.79 -20.84
N ALA A 125 -7.37 10.13 -21.76
CA ALA A 125 -7.47 9.50 -23.07
C ALA A 125 -7.87 10.53 -24.15
N PRO A 126 -7.73 10.21 -25.45
CA PRO A 126 -8.16 11.10 -26.53
C PRO A 126 -9.63 11.48 -26.40
N GLY A 127 -9.91 12.78 -26.34
CA GLY A 127 -11.27 13.31 -26.16
C GLY A 127 -11.58 14.53 -27.02
N VAL A 128 -10.66 15.00 -27.86
CA VAL A 128 -10.89 16.10 -28.81
C VAL A 128 -11.04 15.55 -30.21
N ASP A 129 -12.05 16.02 -30.93
CA ASP A 129 -12.37 15.65 -32.30
C ASP A 129 -12.36 14.13 -32.50
N ILE A 130 -13.15 13.44 -31.68
CA ILE A 130 -13.33 12.00 -31.76
C ILE A 130 -14.54 11.71 -32.64
N VAL A 131 -14.34 10.88 -33.65
CA VAL A 131 -15.43 10.36 -34.50
C VAL A 131 -16.20 9.28 -33.74
N SER A 132 -17.54 9.38 -33.73
CA SER A 132 -18.43 8.39 -33.12
C SER A 132 -19.71 8.24 -33.92
N ALA A 133 -20.45 7.15 -33.66
CA ALA A 133 -21.78 6.95 -34.23
C ALA A 133 -22.75 8.02 -33.72
N ALA A 134 -23.55 8.58 -34.62
CA ALA A 134 -24.59 9.55 -34.28
C ALA A 134 -25.94 8.86 -34.06
N ILE A 135 -26.84 9.52 -33.32
CA ILE A 135 -28.21 9.04 -33.09
C ILE A 135 -29.15 9.28 -34.28
N TYR A 136 -28.67 9.94 -35.35
CA TYR A 136 -29.53 10.35 -36.46
C TYR A 136 -30.01 9.17 -37.32
N ASP A 137 -29.11 8.21 -37.61
CA ASP A 137 -29.40 6.99 -38.37
C ASP A 137 -28.25 5.96 -38.20
N ASP A 138 -28.41 4.77 -38.77
CA ASP A 138 -27.50 3.62 -38.64
C ASP A 138 -26.10 3.82 -39.26
N THR A 139 -25.91 4.86 -40.08
CA THR A 139 -24.68 5.10 -40.84
C THR A 139 -24.00 6.42 -40.49
N SER A 140 -24.72 7.32 -39.81
CA SER A 140 -24.23 8.64 -39.49
C SER A 140 -23.09 8.63 -38.49
N LEU A 141 -22.05 9.40 -38.80
CA LEU A 141 -20.91 9.67 -37.92
C LEU A 141 -20.91 11.15 -37.52
N VAL A 142 -20.43 11.43 -36.31
CA VAL A 142 -20.27 12.79 -35.78
C VAL A 142 -18.90 12.95 -35.16
N TRP A 143 -18.32 14.15 -35.35
CA TRP A 143 -17.13 14.59 -34.63
C TRP A 143 -17.56 15.33 -33.37
N ASN A 144 -17.12 14.86 -32.21
CA ASN A 144 -17.43 15.49 -30.94
C ASN A 144 -16.19 15.55 -30.04
N SER A 145 -16.24 16.49 -29.09
CA SER A 145 -15.20 16.71 -28.11
C SER A 145 -15.78 16.67 -26.70
N GLY A 146 -15.08 16.02 -25.77
CA GLY A 146 -15.45 15.95 -24.37
C GLY A 146 -14.72 14.83 -23.63
N THR A 147 -14.68 14.90 -22.30
CA THR A 147 -14.30 13.73 -21.48
C THR A 147 -15.26 12.56 -21.70
N SER A 148 -16.49 12.84 -22.16
CA SER A 148 -17.46 11.85 -22.67
C SER A 148 -16.96 11.06 -23.89
N MET A 149 -16.03 11.62 -24.67
CA MET A 149 -15.41 10.95 -25.81
C MET A 149 -14.12 10.22 -25.40
N ALA A 150 -13.47 10.69 -24.32
CA ALA A 150 -12.31 10.01 -23.72
C ALA A 150 -12.69 8.73 -22.96
N ALA A 151 -13.76 8.76 -22.15
CA ALA A 151 -14.18 7.63 -21.31
C ALA A 151 -14.43 6.31 -22.09
N PRO A 152 -15.04 6.31 -23.29
CA PRO A 152 -15.19 5.10 -24.10
C PRO A 152 -13.88 4.42 -24.49
N HIS A 153 -12.78 5.16 -24.68
CA HIS A 153 -11.46 4.57 -24.96
C HIS A 153 -10.97 3.73 -23.77
N ILE A 154 -11.19 4.22 -22.55
CA ILE A 154 -10.89 3.48 -21.32
C ILE A 154 -11.80 2.25 -21.21
N ALA A 155 -13.10 2.41 -21.39
CA ALA A 155 -14.05 1.29 -21.32
C ALA A 155 -13.74 0.18 -22.35
N GLY A 156 -13.39 0.56 -23.59
CA GLY A 156 -12.94 -0.38 -24.62
C GLY A 156 -11.64 -1.08 -24.26
N THR A 157 -10.69 -0.37 -23.64
CA THR A 157 -9.44 -0.97 -23.16
C THR A 157 -9.67 -1.93 -22.00
N VAL A 158 -10.59 -1.61 -21.07
CA VAL A 158 -11.00 -2.54 -20.01
C VAL A 158 -11.59 -3.81 -20.62
N ALA A 159 -12.48 -3.70 -21.61
CA ALA A 159 -13.04 -4.86 -22.29
C ALA A 159 -11.96 -5.72 -22.97
N LEU A 160 -11.00 -5.09 -23.64
CA LEU A 160 -9.87 -5.77 -24.27
C LEU A 160 -8.97 -6.46 -23.22
N TYR A 161 -8.67 -5.78 -22.12
CA TYR A 161 -7.88 -6.33 -21.01
C TYR A 161 -8.55 -7.57 -20.41
N LEU A 162 -9.86 -7.49 -20.13
CA LEU A 162 -10.64 -8.61 -19.59
C LEU A 162 -10.77 -9.79 -20.55
N SER A 163 -10.69 -9.55 -21.87
CA SER A 163 -10.69 -10.63 -22.85
C SER A 163 -9.45 -11.52 -22.76
N VAL A 164 -8.31 -10.94 -22.37
CA VAL A 164 -7.03 -11.61 -22.15
C VAL A 164 -6.92 -12.13 -20.72
N ASN A 165 -7.36 -11.33 -19.75
CA ASN A 165 -7.26 -11.60 -18.31
C ASN A 165 -8.65 -11.88 -17.73
N LYS A 166 -9.23 -13.02 -18.09
CA LYS A 166 -10.58 -13.41 -17.66
C LYS A 166 -10.67 -13.47 -16.13
N GLY A 167 -11.69 -12.81 -15.58
CA GLY A 167 -11.92 -12.76 -14.13
C GLY A 167 -11.07 -11.75 -13.38
N ALA A 168 -10.31 -10.89 -14.07
CA ALA A 168 -9.58 -9.82 -13.39
C ALA A 168 -10.52 -8.85 -12.66
N THR A 169 -10.14 -8.46 -11.46
CA THR A 169 -10.92 -7.55 -10.62
C THR A 169 -10.75 -6.10 -11.05
N TYR A 170 -11.64 -5.22 -10.57
CA TYR A 170 -11.50 -3.77 -10.74
C TYR A 170 -10.09 -3.28 -10.39
N ASP A 171 -9.53 -3.69 -9.25
CA ASP A 171 -8.22 -3.19 -8.78
C ASP A 171 -7.08 -3.65 -9.69
N GLN A 172 -7.16 -4.88 -10.22
CA GLN A 172 -6.19 -5.41 -11.18
C GLN A 172 -6.25 -4.64 -12.50
N VAL A 173 -7.46 -4.37 -13.00
CA VAL A 173 -7.66 -3.56 -14.22
C VAL A 173 -7.18 -2.12 -14.00
N TYR A 174 -7.60 -1.48 -12.91
CA TYR A 174 -7.19 -0.14 -12.56
C TYR A 174 -5.66 -0.02 -12.50
N THR A 175 -5.00 -0.97 -11.83
CA THR A 175 -3.54 -1.04 -11.72
C THR A 175 -2.89 -1.25 -13.09
N ALA A 176 -3.42 -2.15 -13.91
CA ALA A 176 -2.87 -2.41 -15.25
C ALA A 176 -2.96 -1.16 -16.14
N LEU A 177 -4.10 -0.45 -16.13
CA LEU A 177 -4.27 0.76 -16.92
C LEU A 177 -3.37 1.90 -16.42
N THR A 178 -3.33 2.15 -15.10
CA THR A 178 -2.61 3.30 -14.53
C THR A 178 -1.09 3.12 -14.44
N ASN A 179 -0.59 1.89 -14.36
CA ASN A 179 0.86 1.63 -14.41
C ASN A 179 1.44 1.64 -15.83
N ASN A 180 0.59 1.52 -16.85
CA ASN A 180 1.00 1.32 -18.24
C ASN A 180 0.50 2.45 -19.14
N VAL A 181 0.70 3.68 -18.67
CA VAL A 181 0.38 4.92 -19.38
C VAL A 181 1.60 5.50 -20.09
N ASP A 182 1.35 6.42 -21.00
CA ASP A 182 2.38 7.29 -21.56
C ASP A 182 2.41 8.62 -20.81
N THR A 183 3.59 8.97 -20.30
CA THR A 183 3.89 10.25 -19.63
C THR A 183 4.88 11.10 -20.42
N ASP A 184 5.76 10.44 -21.17
CA ASP A 184 6.91 11.07 -21.82
C ASP A 184 6.52 11.83 -23.10
N THR A 185 5.36 11.51 -23.66
CA THR A 185 4.78 12.18 -24.84
C THR A 185 3.91 13.38 -24.47
N LEU A 186 3.60 13.55 -23.18
CA LEU A 186 2.70 14.59 -22.73
C LEU A 186 3.40 15.94 -22.64
N SER A 187 2.71 16.98 -23.10
CA SER A 187 3.14 18.37 -22.98
C SER A 187 2.27 19.08 -21.94
N PRO A 188 2.59 18.98 -20.63
CA PRO A 188 1.75 19.53 -19.59
C PRO A 188 1.71 21.06 -19.66
N PRO A 189 0.52 21.69 -19.53
CA PRO A 189 0.41 23.14 -19.50
C PRO A 189 1.15 23.70 -18.27
N ASN A 190 1.61 24.95 -18.33
CA ASN A 190 2.19 25.66 -17.17
C ASN A 190 1.12 26.02 -16.13
N LYS A 191 0.51 24.99 -15.53
CA LYS A 191 -0.58 25.06 -14.57
C LYS A 191 -0.42 23.90 -13.60
N THR A 192 -0.39 24.18 -12.31
CA THR A 192 -0.33 23.17 -11.26
C THR A 192 -1.62 23.23 -10.45
N CYS A 193 -2.23 22.08 -10.21
CA CYS A 193 -3.39 21.94 -9.35
C CYS A 193 -3.00 21.09 -8.14
N GLY A 194 -3.18 21.61 -6.92
CA GLY A 194 -2.68 20.97 -5.70
C GLY A 194 -1.17 21.11 -5.52
N SER A 195 -0.56 20.20 -4.76
CA SER A 195 0.86 20.24 -4.40
C SER A 195 1.78 19.46 -5.35
N ILE A 196 1.22 18.74 -6.32
CA ILE A 196 1.99 17.90 -7.24
C ILE A 196 2.34 18.70 -8.50
N PRO A 197 3.63 18.89 -8.84
CA PRO A 197 4.05 19.57 -10.07
C PRO A 197 3.38 18.97 -11.32
N ASN A 198 3.07 19.82 -12.29
CA ASN A 198 2.49 19.44 -13.59
C ASN A 198 3.35 18.44 -14.41
N THR A 199 4.64 18.35 -14.12
CA THR A 199 5.60 17.42 -14.76
C THR A 199 5.78 16.10 -13.99
N GLN A 200 5.18 15.98 -12.81
CA GLN A 200 5.21 14.75 -12.00
C GLN A 200 3.90 14.00 -12.16
N TYR A 201 3.96 12.67 -12.29
CA TYR A 201 2.77 11.82 -12.40
C TYR A 201 2.68 10.85 -11.21
N PRO A 202 1.47 10.53 -10.71
CA PRO A 202 0.20 11.11 -11.17
C PRO A 202 0.02 12.56 -10.72
N ASN A 203 -0.70 13.37 -11.51
CA ASN A 203 -1.08 14.74 -11.14
C ASN A 203 -2.56 15.02 -11.41
N HIS A 204 -3.00 16.20 -10.97
CA HIS A 204 -4.39 16.65 -11.08
C HIS A 204 -4.79 17.15 -12.49
N LEU A 205 -3.92 16.99 -13.50
CA LEU A 205 -4.20 17.36 -14.88
C LEU A 205 -4.49 16.13 -15.74
N PHE A 206 -3.59 15.15 -15.70
CA PHE A 206 -3.64 13.94 -16.53
C PHE A 206 -3.91 12.66 -15.73
N GLY A 207 -4.02 12.76 -14.40
CA GLY A 207 -3.99 11.59 -13.54
C GLY A 207 -2.63 10.90 -13.64
N TYR A 208 -2.65 9.58 -13.77
CA TYR A 208 -1.43 8.77 -13.94
C TYR A 208 -0.71 9.03 -15.26
N GLY A 209 -1.42 9.50 -16.29
CA GLY A 209 -0.88 9.75 -17.62
C GLY A 209 -1.93 9.47 -18.68
N ARG A 210 -1.51 9.37 -19.95
CA ARG A 210 -2.43 9.02 -21.04
C ARG A 210 -2.44 7.53 -21.30
N LEU A 211 -3.64 7.00 -21.57
CA LEU A 211 -3.87 5.60 -21.90
C LEU A 211 -2.91 5.10 -23.00
N ASN A 212 -2.19 4.02 -22.71
CA ASN A 212 -1.51 3.19 -23.71
C ASN A 212 -2.14 1.79 -23.71
N VAL A 213 -2.99 1.54 -24.70
CA VAL A 213 -3.77 0.29 -24.81
C VAL A 213 -2.87 -0.94 -24.87
N PHE A 214 -1.81 -0.86 -25.68
CA PHE A 214 -0.89 -1.99 -25.87
C PHE A 214 -0.18 -2.34 -24.56
N LYS A 215 0.50 -1.36 -23.93
CA LYS A 215 1.20 -1.58 -22.66
C LYS A 215 0.25 -2.12 -21.59
N ALA A 216 -0.96 -1.56 -21.48
CA ALA A 216 -1.93 -1.99 -20.49
C ALA A 216 -2.40 -3.44 -20.69
N VAL A 217 -2.68 -3.85 -21.93
CA VAL A 217 -3.22 -5.18 -22.25
C VAL A 217 -2.14 -6.27 -22.26
N THR A 218 -0.91 -5.93 -22.63
CA THR A 218 0.22 -6.90 -22.65
C THR A 218 0.95 -6.99 -21.31
N ALA A 219 0.60 -6.17 -20.33
CA ALA A 219 1.20 -6.24 -19.01
C ALA A 219 0.92 -7.61 -18.36
N PRO A 220 1.93 -8.25 -17.71
CA PRO A 220 1.71 -9.51 -17.03
C PRO A 220 0.63 -9.34 -15.95
N PRO A 221 -0.33 -10.28 -15.81
CA PRO A 221 -1.22 -10.29 -14.67
C PRO A 221 -0.35 -10.46 -13.42
N SER A 222 -0.42 -9.50 -12.49
CA SER A 222 0.38 -9.37 -11.27
C SER A 222 1.79 -8.75 -11.38
N THR A 223 1.88 -7.48 -11.80
CA THR A 223 2.88 -6.58 -11.18
C THR A 223 2.19 -5.70 -10.14
N PRO A 224 2.36 -5.97 -8.83
CA PRO A 224 2.07 -4.96 -7.82
C PRO A 224 2.87 -3.71 -8.13
N ARG A 225 2.23 -2.53 -8.12
CA ARG A 225 2.96 -1.27 -8.10
C ARG A 225 3.81 -1.22 -6.82
N PRO A 226 5.04 -0.67 -6.84
CA PRO A 226 5.62 -0.05 -5.66
C PRO A 226 4.76 1.17 -5.30
N THR A 227 3.67 0.94 -4.58
CA THR A 227 2.98 2.02 -3.87
C THR A 227 3.82 2.34 -2.64
N LEU A 228 4.04 3.62 -2.36
CA LEU A 228 4.16 4.05 -0.97
C LEU A 228 3.06 3.32 -0.16
N PRO A 229 3.36 2.78 1.03
CA PRO A 229 2.38 2.01 1.80
C PRO A 229 1.06 2.79 1.88
N PRO A 230 -0.11 2.14 1.73
CA PRO A 230 -1.38 2.82 1.97
C PRO A 230 -1.30 3.46 3.37
N PRO A 231 -1.74 4.71 3.54
CA PRO A 231 -1.82 5.27 4.88
C PRO A 231 -2.64 4.31 5.75
N PRO A 232 -2.24 4.08 7.01
CA PRO A 232 -2.96 3.17 7.90
C PRO A 232 -4.45 3.54 7.93
N PRO A 233 -5.35 2.55 8.02
CA PRO A 233 -6.78 2.82 8.03
C PRO A 233 -7.12 3.74 9.21
N LYS A 234 -7.77 4.87 8.90
CA LYS A 234 -8.18 5.87 9.90
C LYS A 234 -9.36 5.41 10.76
N CYS A 235 -10.11 4.41 10.33
CA CYS A 235 -11.27 3.87 11.05
C CYS A 235 -11.28 2.34 11.06
N ALA A 236 -11.87 1.80 12.12
CA ALA A 236 -12.09 0.38 12.30
C ALA A 236 -13.10 -0.14 11.26
N ALA A 237 -13.17 -1.47 11.11
CA ALA A 237 -14.16 -2.08 10.24
C ALA A 237 -15.59 -1.64 10.61
N TRP A 238 -16.39 -1.41 9.57
CA TRP A 238 -17.76 -0.94 9.67
C TRP A 238 -18.67 -1.94 10.39
N MET A 239 -19.46 -1.45 11.33
CA MET A 239 -20.65 -2.15 11.83
C MET A 239 -21.87 -1.69 11.03
N LEU A 240 -22.41 -2.59 10.22
CA LEU A 240 -23.62 -2.34 9.43
C LEU A 240 -24.86 -2.46 10.32
N ASP A 241 -25.92 -1.75 9.92
CA ASP A 241 -27.22 -1.68 10.58
C ASP A 241 -27.15 -1.37 12.09
N THR A 242 -26.15 -0.59 12.48
CA THR A 242 -25.81 -0.33 13.88
C THR A 242 -25.84 1.16 14.15
N ASP A 243 -26.41 1.55 15.30
CA ASP A 243 -26.31 2.90 15.86
C ASP A 243 -25.74 2.82 17.27
N TYR A 244 -24.62 3.52 17.50
CA TYR A 244 -24.00 3.61 18.82
C TYR A 244 -24.81 4.58 19.69
N ILE A 245 -25.20 4.17 20.89
CA ILE A 245 -26.10 5.00 21.70
C ILE A 245 -25.32 6.01 22.54
N GLY A 246 -25.71 7.28 22.43
CA GLY A 246 -25.29 8.36 23.33
C GLY A 246 -23.91 8.96 23.01
N GLY A 247 -23.52 9.95 23.81
CA GLY A 247 -22.23 10.63 23.68
C GLY A 247 -22.11 11.53 22.44
N ASP A 248 -23.22 11.98 21.86
CA ASP A 248 -23.23 12.86 20.69
C ASP A 248 -22.54 14.20 20.98
N ILE A 249 -21.51 14.51 20.20
CA ILE A 249 -20.74 15.75 20.26
C ILE A 249 -21.37 16.78 19.33
N LYS A 250 -21.57 16.38 18.07
CA LYS A 250 -22.23 17.18 17.03
C LYS A 250 -22.77 16.28 15.93
N ALA A 251 -23.86 16.71 15.31
CA ALA A 251 -24.33 16.15 14.05
C ALA A 251 -23.69 16.95 12.91
N VAL A 252 -23.11 16.25 11.95
CA VAL A 252 -22.63 16.81 10.69
C VAL A 252 -23.32 16.07 9.55
N SER A 253 -23.42 16.67 8.37
CA SER A 253 -24.08 16.06 7.21
C SER A 253 -23.05 15.77 6.10
N PRO A 254 -22.10 14.84 6.33
CA PRO A 254 -21.12 14.46 5.35
C PRO A 254 -21.76 13.54 4.32
N ARG A 255 -21.08 13.39 3.20
CA ARG A 255 -21.70 12.88 1.98
C ARG A 255 -21.67 11.35 1.88
N SER A 256 -20.91 10.67 2.75
CA SER A 256 -20.85 9.21 2.87
C SER A 256 -20.48 8.79 4.30
N ALA A 257 -20.63 7.50 4.60
CA ALA A 257 -20.14 6.94 5.86
C ALA A 257 -18.61 7.10 5.99
N ASP A 258 -17.83 6.91 4.93
CA ASP A 258 -16.38 7.11 4.95
C ASP A 258 -15.98 8.56 5.30
N ASP A 259 -16.72 9.56 4.81
CA ASP A 259 -16.47 10.97 5.15
C ASP A 259 -16.77 11.25 6.64
N CYS A 260 -17.67 10.48 7.25
CA CYS A 260 -17.98 10.56 8.67
C CYS A 260 -16.79 10.10 9.54
N CYS A 261 -15.92 9.23 9.01
CA CYS A 261 -14.63 8.87 9.62
C CYS A 261 -13.70 10.09 9.69
N ASP A 262 -13.49 10.77 8.57
CA ASP A 262 -12.63 11.95 8.50
C ASP A 262 -13.17 13.11 9.35
N GLU A 263 -14.49 13.32 9.39
CA GLU A 263 -15.11 14.34 10.24
C GLU A 263 -14.92 14.05 11.72
N CYS A 264 -15.00 12.79 12.13
CA CYS A 264 -14.74 12.38 13.51
C CYS A 264 -13.24 12.50 13.85
N ASP A 265 -12.35 12.03 12.98
CA ASP A 265 -10.89 12.16 13.10
C ASP A 265 -10.46 13.61 13.36
N ASN A 266 -11.04 14.56 12.61
CA ASN A 266 -10.74 15.98 12.74
C ASN A 266 -11.55 16.72 13.83
N THR A 267 -12.42 16.03 14.56
CA THR A 267 -13.25 16.63 15.61
C THR A 267 -12.68 16.31 16.99
N PRO A 268 -12.24 17.32 17.77
CA PRO A 268 -11.74 17.10 19.12
C PRO A 268 -12.73 16.30 19.98
N LYS A 269 -12.21 15.28 20.68
CA LYS A 269 -12.96 14.35 21.55
C LYS A 269 -13.88 13.37 20.83
N CYS A 270 -13.90 13.34 19.49
CA CYS A 270 -14.64 12.33 18.74
C CYS A 270 -13.85 11.02 18.66
N ASN A 271 -14.48 9.93 19.07
CA ASN A 271 -13.88 8.59 19.15
C ASN A 271 -14.61 7.59 18.27
N THR A 272 -15.92 7.78 18.09
CA THR A 272 -16.78 6.93 17.27
C THR A 272 -17.79 7.81 16.55
N PHE A 273 -18.47 7.25 15.57
CA PHE A 273 -19.57 7.92 14.91
C PHE A 273 -20.64 6.92 14.46
N THR A 274 -21.83 7.45 14.17
CA THR A 274 -22.87 6.70 13.46
C THR A 274 -23.36 7.53 12.28
N PHE A 275 -23.22 6.99 11.09
CA PHE A 275 -23.83 7.52 9.88
C PHE A 275 -25.22 6.93 9.71
N THR A 276 -26.19 7.80 9.49
CA THR A 276 -27.60 7.46 9.24
C THR A 276 -28.03 8.08 7.93
N TYR A 277 -28.87 7.39 7.17
CA TYR A 277 -29.39 7.91 5.90
C TYR A 277 -30.57 8.89 6.08
N ASP A 278 -30.90 9.24 7.33
CA ASP A 278 -31.92 10.23 7.66
C ASP A 278 -31.51 11.62 7.10
N ASN A 279 -32.43 12.29 6.39
CA ASN A 279 -32.23 13.60 5.75
C ASN A 279 -31.09 13.68 4.71
N GLY A 280 -30.78 12.59 4.01
CA GLY A 280 -29.77 12.58 2.94
C GLY A 280 -28.34 12.31 3.41
N GLY A 281 -28.17 11.89 4.67
CA GLY A 281 -26.89 11.55 5.27
C GLY A 281 -26.58 12.43 6.47
N THR A 282 -26.81 11.89 7.67
CA THR A 282 -26.43 12.53 8.93
C THR A 282 -25.44 11.67 9.68
N CYS A 283 -24.28 12.25 9.96
CA CYS A 283 -23.18 11.70 10.73
C CYS A 283 -23.22 12.25 12.15
N TRP A 284 -23.50 11.36 13.08
CA TRP A 284 -23.53 11.66 14.51
C TRP A 284 -22.16 11.35 15.10
N LEU A 285 -21.37 12.41 15.30
CA LEU A 285 -20.03 12.33 15.90
C LEU A 285 -20.15 12.14 17.40
N LYS A 286 -19.44 11.15 17.95
CA LYS A 286 -19.65 10.69 19.32
C LYS A 286 -18.34 10.59 20.10
N ALA A 287 -18.41 10.95 21.38
CA ALA A 287 -17.31 10.85 22.33
C ALA A 287 -17.14 9.43 22.91
N VAL A 288 -17.96 8.47 22.50
CA VAL A 288 -17.94 7.10 23.02
C VAL A 288 -16.65 6.40 22.59
N VAL A 289 -15.82 6.02 23.57
CA VAL A 289 -14.48 5.43 23.36
C VAL A 289 -14.52 3.95 22.99
N LYS A 290 -15.45 3.19 23.59
CA LYS A 290 -15.75 1.80 23.24
C LYS A 290 -17.27 1.64 23.23
N PRO A 291 -17.90 1.34 22.09
CA PRO A 291 -19.35 1.22 22.00
C PRO A 291 -19.78 -0.12 22.64
N VAL A 292 -20.13 -0.06 23.93
CA VAL A 292 -20.64 -1.24 24.67
C VAL A 292 -22.16 -1.39 24.49
N ASN A 293 -22.84 -0.30 24.14
CA ASN A 293 -24.28 -0.23 23.91
C ASN A 293 -24.56 0.29 22.50
N TRP A 294 -25.33 -0.48 21.74
CA TRP A 294 -25.78 -0.12 20.40
C TRP A 294 -27.19 -0.65 20.16
N VAL A 295 -27.90 -0.06 19.22
CA VAL A 295 -29.19 -0.54 18.75
C VAL A 295 -29.13 -0.86 17.26
N PHE A 296 -29.90 -1.87 16.87
CA PHE A 296 -30.11 -2.18 15.46
C PHE A 296 -30.88 -1.03 14.81
N LYS A 297 -30.29 -0.45 13.76
CA LYS A 297 -30.92 0.58 12.94
C LYS A 297 -30.60 0.28 11.48
N LEU A 298 -31.60 -0.25 10.77
CA LEU A 298 -31.47 -0.64 9.38
C LEU A 298 -30.94 0.52 8.52
N GLY A 299 -29.86 0.27 7.79
CA GLY A 299 -29.14 1.24 6.97
C GLY A 299 -28.10 2.07 7.73
N ALA A 300 -28.06 2.09 9.06
CA ALA A 300 -27.03 2.85 9.78
C ALA A 300 -25.65 2.19 9.65
N LYS A 301 -24.59 2.99 9.63
CA LYS A 301 -23.19 2.51 9.61
C LYS A 301 -22.43 3.17 10.74
N SER A 302 -21.87 2.39 11.65
CA SER A 302 -21.04 2.91 12.75
C SER A 302 -19.60 2.41 12.63
N ALA A 303 -18.65 3.25 13.03
CA ALA A 303 -17.26 2.84 13.18
C ALA A 303 -16.57 3.62 14.30
N GLN A 304 -15.48 3.05 14.79
CA GLN A 304 -14.55 3.73 15.68
C GLN A 304 -13.47 4.39 14.83
N VAL A 305 -13.14 5.64 15.15
CA VAL A 305 -11.96 6.28 14.56
C VAL A 305 -10.74 5.67 15.21
N LEU A 306 -9.88 5.10 14.38
CA LEU A 306 -8.52 4.71 14.73
C LEU A 306 -7.67 5.97 14.75
N ASN A 307 -8.08 6.95 15.54
CA ASN A 307 -7.35 8.17 15.73
C ASN A 307 -5.98 7.73 16.29
N PRO A 308 -4.87 8.00 15.59
CA PRO A 308 -3.55 7.79 16.15
C PRO A 308 -3.41 8.83 17.25
N THR A 309 -3.80 8.46 18.48
CA THR A 309 -3.24 9.12 19.65
C THR A 309 -1.74 8.84 19.60
N ASN A 310 -1.05 9.85 19.09
CA ASN A 310 0.38 10.01 18.95
C ASN A 310 1.04 9.28 17.77
N PRO A 311 2.10 9.89 17.17
CA PRO A 311 2.99 9.20 16.22
C PRO A 311 3.32 7.80 16.75
N PRO A 312 3.61 6.81 15.89
CA PRO A 312 3.91 5.45 16.34
C PRO A 312 4.86 5.57 17.50
N THR A 313 4.33 5.35 18.72
CA THR A 313 5.19 5.33 19.87
C THR A 313 6.09 4.17 19.55
N THR A 314 7.37 4.46 19.50
CA THR A 314 8.39 3.43 19.45
C THR A 314 8.04 2.43 20.57
N CYS A 315 7.51 2.88 21.71
CA CYS A 315 6.89 2.01 22.71
C CYS A 315 5.65 1.24 22.18
N GLY A 316 5.64 -0.09 22.31
CA GLY A 316 4.59 -0.98 21.79
C GLY A 316 3.19 -0.77 22.36
N THR A 317 2.27 -1.71 22.11
CA THR A 317 0.85 -1.62 22.49
C THR A 317 0.64 -1.37 23.99
N LEU A 318 -0.25 -0.44 24.35
CA LEU A 318 -0.61 -0.14 25.74
C LEU A 318 -1.48 -1.23 26.38
N GLU A 319 -1.18 -1.56 27.63
CA GLU A 319 -1.93 -2.50 28.46
C GLU A 319 -2.97 -1.75 29.32
N ASP A 320 -4.25 -1.98 29.06
CA ASP A 320 -5.36 -1.38 29.82
C ASP A 320 -5.43 -1.95 31.25
N ASN A 321 -5.86 -1.11 32.19
CA ASN A 321 -6.09 -1.42 33.61
C ASN A 321 -4.89 -2.04 34.34
N THR A 322 -3.68 -1.67 33.92
CA THR A 322 -2.45 -2.33 34.37
C THR A 322 -1.50 -1.34 35.02
N ASP A 323 -1.09 -1.66 36.25
CA ASP A 323 0.02 -1.01 36.96
C ASP A 323 1.13 -2.03 37.25
N TYR A 324 2.37 -1.55 37.23
CA TYR A 324 3.55 -2.32 37.61
C TYR A 324 4.10 -1.74 38.90
N ALA A 325 3.92 -2.44 40.02
CA ALA A 325 4.27 -1.89 41.32
C ALA A 325 5.79 -1.69 41.46
N GLY A 326 6.21 -0.45 41.78
CA GLY A 326 7.59 -0.07 42.06
C GLY A 326 8.48 0.11 40.82
N ASN A 327 9.79 0.25 41.06
CA ASN A 327 10.83 0.53 40.05
C ASN A 327 10.68 1.86 39.30
N ASP A 328 9.97 2.81 39.91
CA ASP A 328 9.81 4.19 39.43
C ASP A 328 11.14 4.95 39.46
N LEU A 329 11.51 5.53 38.33
CA LEU A 329 12.62 6.47 38.18
C LEU A 329 12.17 7.89 38.52
N THR A 330 11.06 8.31 37.92
CA THR A 330 10.49 9.65 38.05
C THR A 330 9.05 9.65 37.54
N SER A 331 8.36 10.78 37.67
CA SER A 331 7.01 10.97 37.14
C SER A 331 6.88 12.26 36.33
N THR A 332 6.10 12.22 35.26
CA THR A 332 5.73 13.39 34.44
C THR A 332 4.21 13.53 34.38
N LYS A 333 3.72 14.73 34.04
CA LYS A 333 2.29 15.00 33.87
C LYS A 333 1.92 14.90 32.39
N GLN A 334 0.94 14.07 32.06
CA GLN A 334 0.41 13.92 30.71
C GLN A 334 -1.09 13.65 30.74
N GLU A 335 -1.84 14.27 29.83
CA GLU A 335 -3.29 14.11 29.75
C GLU A 335 -3.73 12.73 29.23
N ALA A 336 -2.83 12.01 28.55
CA ALA A 336 -3.09 10.70 27.96
C ALA A 336 -1.89 9.76 28.15
N ALA A 337 -2.16 8.46 28.22
CA ALA A 337 -1.14 7.43 28.45
C ALA A 337 -0.17 7.28 27.29
N GLU A 338 -0.66 7.51 26.07
CA GLU A 338 0.08 7.46 24.82
C GLU A 338 1.21 8.51 24.81
N SER A 339 1.06 9.60 25.58
CA SER A 339 2.06 10.68 25.64
C SER A 339 3.23 10.35 26.59
N CYS A 340 3.07 9.34 27.46
CA CYS A 340 4.13 8.93 28.39
C CYS A 340 5.34 8.27 27.71
N CYS A 341 5.17 7.76 26.48
CA CYS A 341 6.27 7.11 25.76
C CYS A 341 7.42 8.08 25.47
N ALA A 342 7.11 9.27 24.96
CA ALA A 342 8.12 10.29 24.66
C ALA A 342 8.88 10.75 25.92
N ASP A 343 8.20 10.75 27.06
CA ASP A 343 8.82 11.06 28.35
C ASP A 343 9.76 9.94 28.81
N CYS A 344 9.38 8.68 28.59
CA CYS A 344 10.24 7.53 28.86
C CYS A 344 11.49 7.51 27.95
N GLU A 345 11.35 7.79 26.64
CA GLU A 345 12.50 7.85 25.71
C GLU A 345 13.55 8.89 26.12
N LYS A 346 13.08 10.04 26.62
CA LYS A 346 13.95 11.14 27.06
C LYS A 346 14.54 10.92 28.45
N THR A 347 14.04 9.93 29.19
CA THR A 347 14.47 9.66 30.57
C THR A 347 15.53 8.55 30.59
N PRO A 348 16.79 8.87 30.91
CA PRO A 348 17.87 7.89 30.93
C PRO A 348 17.53 6.70 31.85
N GLY A 349 17.61 5.49 31.31
CA GLY A 349 17.33 4.25 32.04
C GLY A 349 15.85 3.84 32.09
N CYS A 350 14.93 4.65 31.56
CA CYS A 350 13.53 4.26 31.44
C CYS A 350 13.38 3.16 30.37
N LYS A 351 12.62 2.12 30.71
CA LYS A 351 12.30 0.99 29.80
C LYS A 351 10.80 0.82 29.61
N LEU A 352 10.01 1.28 30.58
CA LEU A 352 8.56 1.20 30.56
C LEU A 352 7.96 2.35 31.37
N PHE A 353 6.66 2.57 31.21
CA PHE A 353 5.90 3.53 31.98
C PHE A 353 4.54 2.97 32.38
N VAL A 354 3.95 3.56 33.42
CA VAL A 354 2.54 3.37 33.78
C VAL A 354 1.88 4.75 33.86
N TRP A 355 0.84 4.97 33.08
CA TRP A 355 -0.01 6.14 33.22
C TRP A 355 -1.18 5.85 34.15
N SER A 356 -1.57 6.85 34.94
CA SER A 356 -2.75 6.79 35.80
C SER A 356 -3.45 8.15 35.84
N ASN A 357 -4.74 8.17 36.18
CA ASN A 357 -5.51 9.42 36.30
C ASN A 357 -5.16 10.25 37.56
N HIS A 358 -4.07 9.92 38.25
CA HIS A 358 -3.59 10.69 39.39
C HIS A 358 -3.24 12.12 38.95
N ASN A 359 -3.71 13.14 39.70
CA ASN A 359 -3.51 14.58 39.42
C ASN A 359 -3.90 15.04 38.00
N GLY A 360 -4.92 14.41 37.41
CA GLY A 360 -5.37 14.72 36.06
C GLY A 360 -4.49 14.13 34.96
N GLY A 361 -3.70 13.09 35.29
CA GLY A 361 -2.88 12.33 34.36
C GLY A 361 -1.39 12.37 34.72
N THR A 362 -0.88 11.27 35.29
CA THR A 362 0.52 11.11 35.71
C THR A 362 1.14 9.89 35.05
N CYS A 363 2.29 10.06 34.40
CA CYS A 363 3.16 9.01 33.89
C CYS A 363 4.21 8.64 34.92
N TRP A 364 4.22 7.41 35.37
CA TRP A 364 5.22 6.81 36.24
C TRP A 364 6.25 6.09 35.38
N LEU A 365 7.42 6.72 35.18
CA LEU A 365 8.49 6.22 34.31
C LEU A 365 9.36 5.24 35.09
N LYS A 366 9.66 4.07 34.52
CA LYS A 366 10.24 2.94 35.26
C LYS A 366 11.42 2.32 34.51
N HIS A 367 12.40 1.81 35.26
CA HIS A 367 13.59 1.15 34.70
C HIS A 367 13.46 -0.38 34.60
N ALA A 368 12.51 -0.97 35.32
CA ALA A 368 12.27 -2.41 35.34
C ALA A 368 10.81 -2.71 35.66
N LYS A 369 10.33 -3.86 35.18
CA LYS A 369 8.95 -4.29 35.37
C LYS A 369 8.76 -4.86 36.78
N GLY A 370 7.87 -4.24 37.55
CA GLY A 370 7.44 -4.73 38.86
C GLY A 370 6.37 -5.81 38.79
N ALA A 371 5.81 -6.19 39.94
CA ALA A 371 4.65 -7.08 39.98
C ALA A 371 3.43 -6.40 39.35
N MET A 372 2.70 -7.13 38.51
CA MET A 372 1.49 -6.63 37.86
C MET A 372 0.35 -6.51 38.89
N VAL A 373 -0.25 -5.33 38.96
CA VAL A 373 -1.45 -5.06 39.75
C VAL A 373 -2.52 -4.52 38.82
N ILE A 374 -3.73 -5.07 38.91
CA ILE A 374 -4.87 -4.58 38.12
C ILE A 374 -5.38 -3.30 38.78
N VAL A 375 -5.24 -2.17 38.08
CA VAL A 375 -5.73 -0.87 38.52
C VAL A 375 -6.61 -0.29 37.42
N VAL A 376 -7.92 -0.27 37.67
CA VAL A 376 -8.91 0.20 36.69
C VAL A 376 -8.62 1.66 36.30
N GLY A 377 -8.42 1.89 35.01
CA GLY A 377 -8.06 3.19 34.45
C GLY A 377 -6.55 3.50 34.34
N ALA A 378 -5.68 2.64 34.86
CA ALA A 378 -4.24 2.74 34.59
C ALA A 378 -3.90 2.13 33.23
N LYS A 379 -2.83 2.61 32.58
CA LYS A 379 -2.35 2.10 31.29
C LYS A 379 -0.83 1.95 31.31
N ALA A 380 -0.31 0.77 31.01
CA ALA A 380 1.13 0.53 30.97
C ALA A 380 1.66 0.43 29.52
N GLY A 381 2.88 0.90 29.27
CA GLY A 381 3.53 0.80 27.96
C GLY A 381 5.03 0.60 28.11
N SER A 382 5.70 0.01 27.11
CA SER A 382 7.14 -0.29 27.16
C SER A 382 7.85 0.05 25.86
N LEU A 383 9.09 0.51 25.96
CA LEU A 383 9.94 0.82 24.81
C LEU A 383 10.21 -0.45 23.98
N PRO A 384 10.25 -0.35 22.64
CA PRO A 384 10.41 -1.50 21.77
C PRO A 384 11.80 -2.04 21.99
N THR A 385 11.91 -3.34 22.22
CA THR A 385 13.20 -3.95 22.50
C THR A 385 13.98 -4.32 21.24
N SER A 386 13.46 -4.11 20.01
CA SER A 386 14.17 -4.51 18.79
C SER A 386 13.56 -3.99 17.46
N THR A 387 14.37 -3.40 16.58
CA THR A 387 14.11 -3.12 15.15
C THR A 387 14.38 -4.31 14.22
N THR A 388 14.50 -5.53 14.78
CA THR A 388 15.06 -6.70 14.07
C THR A 388 13.99 -7.67 13.57
N CYS A 389 12.72 -7.47 13.89
CA CYS A 389 11.60 -8.27 13.36
C CYS A 389 10.56 -7.40 12.67
N ALA A 390 9.83 -8.01 11.73
CA ALA A 390 8.73 -7.38 11.02
C ALA A 390 7.58 -7.05 12.00
N PRO A 391 6.66 -6.15 11.64
CA PRO A 391 5.44 -5.95 12.41
C PRO A 391 4.72 -7.27 12.69
N ILE A 392 4.21 -7.42 13.91
CA ILE A 392 3.49 -8.63 14.33
C ILE A 392 2.15 -8.69 13.62
N VAL A 393 1.85 -9.87 13.06
CA VAL A 393 0.57 -10.18 12.44
C VAL A 393 -0.27 -10.98 13.44
N SER A 394 -1.44 -10.47 13.79
CA SER A 394 -2.41 -11.13 14.68
C SER A 394 -3.20 -12.21 13.95
N ASP A 395 -3.70 -13.15 14.74
CA ASP A 395 -4.55 -14.28 14.35
C ASP A 395 -3.93 -15.18 13.29
N VAL A 396 -2.59 -15.27 13.29
CA VAL A 396 -1.82 -16.04 12.30
C VAL A 396 -0.92 -17.05 12.99
N ASP A 397 -1.04 -18.29 12.54
CA ASP A 397 -0.08 -19.37 12.79
C ASP A 397 0.53 -19.83 11.47
N TYR A 398 1.80 -20.24 11.53
CA TYR A 398 2.51 -20.86 10.42
C TYR A 398 2.77 -22.32 10.80
N VAL A 399 2.06 -23.25 10.18
CA VAL A 399 2.04 -24.63 10.66
C VAL A 399 3.39 -25.30 10.39
N GLY A 400 3.97 -25.92 11.44
CA GLY A 400 5.19 -26.71 11.37
C GLY A 400 6.50 -25.91 11.40
N ASN A 401 7.61 -26.59 11.11
CA ASN A 401 8.97 -26.05 11.04
C ASN A 401 9.53 -25.46 12.36
N ASP A 402 8.96 -25.85 13.49
CA ASP A 402 9.43 -25.47 14.84
C ASP A 402 10.81 -26.06 15.13
N ILE A 403 11.75 -25.19 15.50
CA ILE A 403 13.10 -25.57 15.92
C ILE A 403 13.29 -25.48 17.43
N LYS A 404 12.53 -24.61 18.10
CA LYS A 404 12.61 -24.40 19.54
C LYS A 404 11.36 -23.70 20.03
N SER A 405 10.98 -23.93 21.27
CA SER A 405 9.98 -23.11 21.97
C SER A 405 10.59 -22.40 23.17
N THR A 406 10.22 -21.14 23.38
CA THR A 406 10.57 -20.36 24.57
C THR A 406 9.31 -19.81 25.21
N ARG A 407 9.39 -19.42 26.48
CA ARG A 407 8.24 -18.86 27.21
C ARG A 407 8.39 -17.35 27.29
N GLN A 408 7.43 -16.63 26.73
CA GLN A 408 7.38 -15.17 26.79
C GLN A 408 5.96 -14.73 27.04
N THR A 409 5.79 -13.75 27.92
CA THR A 409 4.47 -13.20 28.22
C THR A 409 3.87 -12.44 27.03
N PHE A 410 4.72 -11.94 26.13
CA PHE A 410 4.31 -11.15 24.97
C PHE A 410 4.97 -11.62 23.68
N ALA A 411 4.29 -11.39 22.56
CA ALA A 411 4.75 -11.80 21.25
C ALA A 411 5.95 -10.99 20.74
N ASP A 412 6.10 -9.73 21.11
CA ASP A 412 7.25 -8.88 20.74
C ASP A 412 8.56 -9.36 21.36
N ALA A 413 8.49 -9.89 22.59
CA ALA A 413 9.63 -10.50 23.26
C ALA A 413 10.17 -11.75 22.52
N CYS A 414 9.33 -12.44 21.74
CA CYS A 414 9.76 -13.59 20.94
C CYS A 414 10.78 -13.23 19.85
N CYS A 415 10.86 -11.95 19.45
CA CYS A 415 11.83 -11.51 18.45
C CYS A 415 13.27 -11.69 18.96
N GLY A 416 13.52 -11.34 20.23
CA GLY A 416 14.83 -11.54 20.87
C GLY A 416 15.20 -13.02 20.94
N ASP A 417 14.24 -13.87 21.29
CA ASP A 417 14.43 -15.32 21.36
C ASP A 417 14.73 -15.93 19.99
N CYS A 418 14.03 -15.48 18.93
CA CYS A 418 14.29 -15.91 17.58
C CYS A 418 15.69 -15.47 17.12
N LYS A 419 16.06 -14.20 17.31
CA LYS A 419 17.41 -13.70 16.99
C LYS A 419 18.52 -14.48 17.68
N ALA A 420 18.32 -14.84 18.94
CA ALA A 420 19.29 -15.59 19.73
C ALA A 420 19.34 -17.09 19.38
N THR A 421 18.40 -17.59 18.56
CA THR A 421 18.29 -18.99 18.19
C THR A 421 18.80 -19.22 16.78
N SER A 422 19.94 -19.91 16.68
CA SER A 422 20.56 -20.26 15.39
C SER A 422 19.56 -20.95 14.46
N GLY A 423 19.44 -20.44 13.23
CA GLY A 423 18.51 -20.95 12.22
C GLY A 423 17.07 -20.45 12.34
N CYS A 424 16.71 -19.63 13.33
CA CYS A 424 15.37 -19.04 13.42
C CYS A 424 15.19 -17.92 12.39
N LYS A 425 14.14 -18.01 11.59
CA LYS A 425 13.74 -16.99 10.61
C LYS A 425 12.42 -16.31 10.96
N LEU A 426 11.59 -16.94 11.77
CA LEU A 426 10.31 -16.40 12.23
C LEU A 426 9.88 -17.04 13.55
N PHE A 427 8.90 -16.44 14.21
CA PHE A 427 8.24 -17.04 15.37
C PHE A 427 6.72 -16.95 15.24
N VAL A 428 6.03 -17.84 15.96
CA VAL A 428 4.61 -17.72 16.28
C VAL A 428 4.45 -17.75 17.79
N TRP A 429 3.78 -16.76 18.36
CA TRP A 429 3.43 -16.71 19.77
C TRP A 429 1.97 -17.08 19.97
N ASN A 430 1.65 -17.85 21.00
CA ASN A 430 0.27 -18.08 21.43
C ASN A 430 0.18 -18.15 22.96
N ASN A 431 -1.05 -18.12 23.50
CA ASN A 431 -1.28 -18.10 24.94
C ASN A 431 -1.07 -19.47 25.63
N TYR A 432 -0.48 -20.45 24.94
CA TYR A 432 -0.16 -21.74 25.54
C TYR A 432 0.80 -21.51 26.74
N ASN A 433 0.50 -22.12 27.89
CA ASN A 433 1.26 -21.97 29.14
C ASN A 433 1.50 -20.51 29.61
N GLY A 434 0.56 -19.60 29.33
CA GLY A 434 0.69 -18.19 29.69
C GLY A 434 1.64 -17.40 28.78
N GLY A 435 1.88 -17.93 27.58
CA GLY A 435 2.68 -17.29 26.52
C GLY A 435 3.86 -18.14 26.07
N THR A 436 3.75 -18.75 24.89
CA THR A 436 4.80 -19.58 24.30
C THR A 436 5.18 -19.05 22.92
N CYS A 437 6.47 -18.82 22.68
CA CYS A 437 7.04 -18.53 21.36
C CYS A 437 7.48 -19.83 20.70
N TRP A 438 6.93 -20.13 19.54
CA TRP A 438 7.30 -21.22 18.66
C TRP A 438 8.24 -20.68 17.58
N LEU A 439 9.54 -20.88 17.77
CA LEU A 439 10.61 -20.39 16.90
C LEU A 439 10.79 -21.35 15.73
N LYS A 440 10.86 -20.82 14.51
CA LYS A 440 10.79 -21.60 13.27
C LYS A 440 11.90 -21.23 12.30
N HIS A 441 12.39 -22.22 11.57
CA HIS A 441 13.47 -22.03 10.58
C HIS A 441 12.99 -21.75 9.16
N THR A 442 11.74 -22.09 8.84
CA THR A 442 11.11 -21.88 7.53
C THR A 442 9.65 -21.53 7.74
N GLN A 443 9.12 -20.60 6.93
CA GLN A 443 7.71 -20.25 6.99
C GLN A 443 6.85 -21.40 6.43
N GLY A 444 6.00 -21.96 7.28
CA GLY A 444 5.03 -23.00 6.91
C GLY A 444 3.76 -22.45 6.26
N ALA A 445 2.78 -23.32 6.05
CA ALA A 445 1.46 -22.90 5.55
C ALA A 445 0.80 -21.95 6.55
N LYS A 446 0.31 -20.81 6.05
CA LYS A 446 -0.39 -19.81 6.85
C LYS A 446 -1.80 -20.31 7.19
N VAL A 447 -2.13 -20.33 8.47
CA VAL A 447 -3.48 -20.68 8.98
C VAL A 447 -3.94 -19.59 9.94
N THR A 448 -5.24 -19.28 9.90
CA THR A 448 -5.84 -18.33 10.83
C THR A 448 -6.13 -19.02 12.16
N VAL A 449 -5.49 -18.56 13.23
CA VAL A 449 -5.69 -19.08 14.59
C VAL A 449 -5.91 -17.90 15.52
N VAL A 450 -7.13 -17.74 16.03
CA VAL A 450 -7.51 -16.61 16.89
C VAL A 450 -6.62 -16.55 18.14
N GLY A 451 -5.97 -15.41 18.36
CA GLY A 451 -5.05 -15.16 19.47
C GLY A 451 -3.60 -15.55 19.23
N ALA A 452 -3.26 -16.20 18.10
CA ALA A 452 -1.88 -16.41 17.69
C ALA A 452 -1.28 -15.14 17.10
N LYS A 453 0.02 -14.91 17.30
CA LYS A 453 0.74 -13.71 16.84
C LYS A 453 2.05 -14.12 16.18
N ALA A 454 2.23 -13.82 14.91
CA ALA A 454 3.42 -14.22 14.16
C ALA A 454 4.24 -13.02 13.72
N SER A 455 5.57 -13.17 13.66
CA SER A 455 6.45 -12.19 13.03
C SER A 455 7.71 -12.86 12.48
N LEU A 456 8.29 -12.25 11.45
CA LEU A 456 9.51 -12.69 10.79
C LEU A 456 10.71 -11.92 11.31
N LEU A 457 11.83 -12.61 11.48
CA LEU A 457 13.12 -11.96 11.69
C LEU A 457 13.49 -11.25 10.37
N LEU A 458 13.62 -9.93 10.42
CA LEU A 458 14.10 -9.17 9.27
C LEU A 458 15.56 -9.56 9.07
N ALA A 459 15.93 -9.96 7.85
CA ALA A 459 17.34 -9.97 7.47
C ALA A 459 17.90 -8.59 7.83
N GLY A 460 19.07 -8.56 8.48
CA GLY A 460 19.66 -7.33 9.02
C GLY A 460 19.77 -6.21 7.98
N PRO A 461 20.17 -4.99 8.38
CA PRO A 461 20.34 -3.89 7.45
C PRO A 461 21.14 -4.35 6.23
N PRO A 462 20.75 -3.93 5.02
CA PRO A 462 21.35 -4.39 3.78
C PRO A 462 22.88 -4.40 3.88
N SER A 463 23.49 -5.59 3.82
CA SER A 463 24.95 -5.70 3.87
C SER A 463 25.51 -5.25 2.54
N CYS A 464 26.41 -4.28 2.59
CA CYS A 464 27.22 -3.89 1.47
C CYS A 464 28.69 -4.11 1.82
N GLY A 465 29.48 -4.42 0.79
CA GLY A 465 30.91 -4.58 0.93
C GLY A 465 31.61 -3.28 1.34
N ALA A 466 32.91 -3.37 1.58
CA ALA A 466 33.73 -2.21 1.92
C ALA A 466 33.61 -1.10 0.87
N VAL A 467 33.52 0.14 1.36
CA VAL A 467 33.40 1.33 0.52
C VAL A 467 34.75 1.66 -0.12
N GLU A 468 34.75 1.80 -1.45
CA GLU A 468 35.89 2.21 -2.27
C GLU A 468 35.76 3.72 -2.59
N SER A 469 36.55 4.55 -1.90
CA SER A 469 36.60 6.01 -2.12
C SER A 469 37.43 6.39 -3.34
N ASN A 470 36.97 7.39 -4.09
CA ASN A 470 37.57 7.88 -5.34
C ASN A 470 37.66 6.82 -6.45
N VAL A 471 36.75 5.86 -6.44
CA VAL A 471 36.68 4.77 -7.41
C VAL A 471 35.29 4.77 -8.03
N ASP A 472 35.24 4.68 -9.35
CA ASP A 472 34.02 4.43 -10.12
C ASP A 472 34.05 3.03 -10.71
N PHE A 473 32.94 2.31 -10.59
CA PHE A 473 32.69 1.07 -11.32
C PHE A 473 32.11 1.43 -12.70
N VAL A 474 32.90 1.28 -13.76
CA VAL A 474 32.55 1.81 -15.08
C VAL A 474 31.47 0.97 -15.75
N GLY A 475 30.42 1.63 -16.25
CA GLY A 475 29.34 1.01 -17.04
C GLY A 475 28.33 0.19 -16.23
N GLN A 476 27.53 -0.61 -16.95
CA GLN A 476 26.52 -1.54 -16.42
C GLN A 476 25.45 -0.90 -15.52
N ASP A 477 25.10 0.36 -15.78
CA ASP A 477 24.06 1.07 -15.02
C ASP A 477 22.69 0.45 -15.32
N VAL A 478 22.09 -0.15 -14.28
CA VAL A 478 20.75 -0.74 -14.35
C VAL A 478 19.67 0.24 -13.92
N ALA A 479 20.02 1.26 -13.13
CA ALA A 479 19.13 2.35 -12.72
C ALA A 479 19.93 3.48 -12.06
N ASN A 480 19.34 4.68 -12.01
CA ASN A 480 19.88 5.82 -11.27
C ASN A 480 18.88 6.26 -10.20
N VAL A 481 19.35 6.47 -8.97
CA VAL A 481 18.52 6.85 -7.83
C VAL A 481 19.09 8.09 -7.18
N LYS A 482 18.25 9.10 -6.91
CA LYS A 482 18.66 10.29 -6.17
C LYS A 482 18.89 9.92 -4.70
N ALA A 483 20.05 10.27 -4.16
CA ALA A 483 20.46 9.91 -2.81
C ALA A 483 21.34 10.99 -2.18
N GLY A 484 21.02 11.40 -0.95
CA GLY A 484 21.78 12.44 -0.26
C GLY A 484 23.21 12.01 0.05
N GLN A 485 23.42 10.73 0.36
CA GLN A 485 24.72 10.17 0.73
C GLN A 485 24.97 8.79 0.10
N ALA A 486 26.24 8.40 0.02
CA ALA A 486 26.64 7.10 -0.54
C ALA A 486 26.09 5.89 0.24
N VAL A 487 25.83 6.05 1.56
CA VAL A 487 25.25 4.99 2.40
C VAL A 487 23.82 4.63 1.97
N ASP A 488 23.08 5.60 1.42
CA ASP A 488 21.69 5.39 0.96
C ASP A 488 21.63 4.49 -0.28
N CYS A 489 22.74 4.39 -1.04
CA CYS A 489 22.82 3.59 -2.26
C CYS A 489 22.76 2.08 -1.98
N CYS A 490 23.22 1.64 -0.81
CA CYS A 490 23.19 0.24 -0.43
C CYS A 490 21.75 -0.29 -0.40
N ALA A 491 20.86 0.42 0.29
CA ALA A 491 19.44 0.06 0.36
C ALA A 491 18.77 0.12 -1.01
N ALA A 492 19.04 1.17 -1.80
CA ALA A 492 18.49 1.33 -3.15
C ALA A 492 18.90 0.17 -4.08
N CYS A 493 20.17 -0.27 -4.00
CA CYS A 493 20.65 -1.41 -4.76
C CYS A 493 20.04 -2.73 -4.28
N HIS A 494 19.84 -2.91 -2.98
CA HIS A 494 19.16 -4.10 -2.43
C HIS A 494 17.75 -4.27 -2.97
N ILE A 495 17.00 -3.17 -3.09
CA ILE A 495 15.64 -3.14 -3.68
C ILE A 495 15.67 -3.46 -5.18
N ASN A 496 16.69 -2.99 -5.92
CA ASN A 496 16.78 -3.26 -7.35
C ASN A 496 17.32 -4.67 -7.62
N LEU A 497 16.46 -5.55 -8.15
CA LEU A 497 16.81 -6.96 -8.41
C LEU A 497 18.01 -7.13 -9.35
N ALA A 498 18.20 -6.24 -10.33
CA ALA A 498 19.32 -6.31 -11.27
C ALA A 498 20.63 -5.75 -10.69
N CYS A 499 20.58 -5.03 -9.57
CA CYS A 499 21.75 -4.39 -8.98
C CYS A 499 22.58 -5.35 -8.12
N ASN A 500 23.91 -5.25 -8.22
CA ASN A 500 24.90 -5.94 -7.39
C ASN A 500 26.03 -5.03 -6.89
N ALA A 501 26.10 -3.79 -7.36
CA ALA A 501 27.07 -2.79 -6.94
C ALA A 501 26.51 -1.39 -7.18
N TYR A 502 27.13 -0.35 -6.63
CA TYR A 502 26.79 1.03 -6.96
C TYR A 502 28.03 1.92 -7.03
N SER A 503 27.94 3.00 -7.81
CA SER A 503 28.79 4.18 -7.69
C SER A 503 27.93 5.37 -7.27
N TRP A 504 28.32 6.10 -6.24
CA TRP A 504 27.67 7.34 -5.84
C TRP A 504 28.50 8.54 -6.28
N SER A 505 27.86 9.50 -6.94
CA SER A 505 28.49 10.77 -7.31
C SER A 505 27.47 11.91 -7.28
N SER A 506 27.84 13.03 -6.65
CA SER A 506 27.08 14.29 -6.65
C SER A 506 25.58 14.12 -6.34
N GLY A 507 25.25 13.28 -5.35
CA GLY A 507 23.86 13.08 -4.92
C GLY A 507 23.06 12.06 -5.73
N VAL A 508 23.71 11.24 -6.56
CA VAL A 508 23.09 10.20 -7.38
C VAL A 508 23.81 8.87 -7.16
N CYS A 509 23.04 7.82 -6.88
CA CYS A 509 23.47 6.43 -6.92
C CYS A 509 23.28 5.88 -8.33
N TYR A 510 24.37 5.55 -8.99
CA TYR A 510 24.40 4.76 -10.22
C TYR A 510 24.41 3.30 -9.80
N LEU A 511 23.25 2.64 -9.89
CA LEU A 511 23.06 1.24 -9.53
C LEU A 511 23.57 0.36 -10.67
N LYS A 512 24.40 -0.64 -10.35
CA LYS A 512 25.17 -1.38 -11.34
C LYS A 512 24.87 -2.86 -11.30
N GLY A 513 24.84 -3.46 -12.47
CA GLY A 513 24.67 -4.89 -12.64
C GLY A 513 25.82 -5.70 -12.04
N ARG A 514 27.06 -5.21 -12.11
CA ARG A 514 28.28 -5.86 -11.59
C ARG A 514 29.43 -4.86 -11.42
N ARG A 515 30.51 -5.27 -10.73
CA ARG A 515 31.79 -4.55 -10.71
C ARG A 515 32.68 -5.14 -11.80
N GLU A 516 32.82 -4.46 -12.92
CA GLU A 516 33.60 -4.96 -14.06
C GLU A 516 34.97 -4.26 -14.13
N GLU A 517 35.03 -3.05 -14.66
CA GLU A 517 36.25 -2.22 -14.68
C GLU A 517 36.16 -1.13 -13.62
N THR A 518 37.26 -0.88 -12.91
CA THR A 518 37.36 0.22 -11.93
C THR A 518 38.24 1.34 -12.46
N LYS A 519 37.76 2.58 -12.34
CA LYS A 519 38.50 3.78 -12.72
C LYS A 519 38.65 4.71 -11.52
N VAL A 520 39.83 5.33 -11.39
CA VAL A 520 40.04 6.39 -10.39
C VAL A 520 39.20 7.61 -10.79
N ALA A 521 38.29 8.02 -9.90
CA ALA A 521 37.37 9.14 -10.11
C ALA A 521 37.18 9.92 -8.81
N SER A 522 37.76 11.12 -8.74
CA SER A 522 37.71 11.95 -7.53
C SER A 522 36.27 12.31 -7.14
N GLY A 523 35.90 12.11 -5.88
CA GLY A 523 34.56 12.41 -5.36
C GLY A 523 33.50 11.34 -5.65
N VAL A 524 33.86 10.22 -6.26
CA VAL A 524 32.98 9.06 -6.44
C VAL A 524 33.21 8.05 -5.33
N VAL A 525 32.13 7.47 -4.81
CA VAL A 525 32.17 6.47 -3.74
C VAL A 525 31.43 5.22 -4.21
N SER A 526 32.12 4.09 -4.30
CA SER A 526 31.53 2.85 -4.82
C SER A 526 31.54 1.72 -3.79
N ALA A 527 30.57 0.82 -3.86
CA ALA A 527 30.60 -0.41 -3.06
C ALA A 527 29.83 -1.55 -3.74
N ARG A 528 30.24 -2.78 -3.41
CA ARG A 528 29.50 -4.01 -3.77
C ARG A 528 28.31 -4.20 -2.84
N VAL A 529 27.30 -4.92 -3.28
CA VAL A 529 26.07 -5.15 -2.53
C VAL A 529 25.86 -6.66 -2.33
N ASP A 530 25.84 -7.11 -1.08
CA ASP A 530 25.89 -8.52 -0.73
C ASP A 530 24.49 -9.15 -0.84
N LYS A 531 24.22 -9.80 -1.98
CA LYS A 531 22.92 -10.44 -2.28
C LYS A 531 22.96 -11.97 -2.18
N CYS A 532 24.04 -12.52 -1.64
CA CYS A 532 24.20 -13.95 -1.39
C CYS A 532 24.43 -14.18 0.10
N SER A 533 24.33 -15.44 0.54
CA SER A 533 24.76 -15.83 1.88
C SER A 533 26.24 -15.51 2.10
N SER A 534 26.66 -15.45 3.37
CA SER A 534 28.07 -15.43 3.72
C SER A 534 28.81 -16.62 3.08
N LEU A 535 30.04 -16.38 2.61
CA LEU A 535 30.88 -17.42 2.02
C LEU A 535 31.21 -18.50 3.05
N GLU A 536 30.90 -19.75 2.72
CA GLU A 536 31.34 -20.93 3.43
C GLU A 536 32.76 -21.29 2.93
N SER A 537 33.76 -21.17 3.81
CA SER A 537 35.15 -21.53 3.50
C SER A 537 35.39 -23.03 3.58
N ASP A 538 36.28 -23.54 2.73
CA ASP A 538 36.65 -24.95 2.61
C ASP A 538 35.48 -25.90 2.33
N VAL A 539 34.45 -25.36 1.66
CA VAL A 539 33.19 -26.06 1.37
C VAL A 539 32.92 -25.99 -0.12
N ASP A 540 32.71 -27.16 -0.72
CA ASP A 540 32.25 -27.37 -2.08
C ASP A 540 30.80 -27.85 -2.08
N TYR A 541 29.96 -27.23 -2.93
CA TYR A 541 28.61 -27.71 -3.18
C TYR A 541 28.68 -28.69 -4.36
N VAL A 542 28.47 -29.97 -4.11
CA VAL A 542 28.65 -31.01 -5.12
C VAL A 542 27.43 -31.12 -6.02
N GLY A 543 27.66 -31.08 -7.34
CA GLY A 543 26.65 -31.25 -8.38
C GLY A 543 25.86 -29.98 -8.69
N ASN A 544 24.80 -30.15 -9.48
CA ASN A 544 23.94 -29.05 -9.98
C ASN A 544 24.67 -27.98 -10.80
N ASP A 545 25.84 -28.29 -11.37
CA ASP A 545 26.65 -27.35 -12.12
C ASP A 545 25.97 -26.89 -13.42
N LEU A 546 26.00 -25.57 -13.65
CA LEU A 546 25.46 -24.90 -14.84
C LEU A 546 26.59 -24.48 -15.78
N SER A 547 27.59 -23.78 -15.24
CA SER A 547 28.71 -23.25 -16.01
C SER A 547 29.88 -22.89 -15.09
N ALA A 548 31.06 -22.69 -15.69
CA ALA A 548 32.27 -22.26 -15.00
C ALA A 548 32.75 -20.94 -15.62
N VAL A 549 32.88 -19.90 -14.79
CA VAL A 549 33.23 -18.55 -15.24
C VAL A 549 34.48 -18.08 -14.51
N PRO A 550 35.59 -17.76 -15.21
CA PRO A 550 36.76 -17.15 -14.59
C PRO A 550 36.42 -15.81 -13.93
N SER A 551 36.65 -15.70 -12.63
CA SER A 551 36.36 -14.48 -11.87
C SER A 551 36.93 -14.54 -10.44
N ASP A 552 36.96 -13.39 -9.79
CA ASP A 552 37.21 -13.30 -8.36
C ASP A 552 36.02 -13.84 -7.56
N VAL A 553 36.29 -14.39 -6.38
CA VAL A 553 35.25 -14.95 -5.49
C VAL A 553 34.16 -13.94 -5.15
N ALA A 554 34.52 -12.65 -5.08
CA ALA A 554 33.61 -11.56 -4.76
C ALA A 554 32.58 -11.27 -5.88
N ASP A 555 32.86 -11.69 -7.11
CA ASP A 555 32.01 -11.47 -8.28
C ASP A 555 31.09 -12.65 -8.59
N CYS A 556 31.37 -13.83 -8.05
CA CYS A 556 30.57 -15.04 -8.30
C CYS A 556 29.09 -14.86 -7.96
N CYS A 557 28.78 -14.11 -6.90
CA CYS A 557 27.39 -13.84 -6.52
C CYS A 557 26.65 -13.07 -7.62
N ALA A 558 27.24 -11.98 -8.11
CA ALA A 558 26.64 -11.15 -9.16
C ALA A 558 26.50 -11.94 -10.46
N ILE A 559 27.53 -12.71 -10.83
CA ILE A 559 27.52 -13.56 -12.04
C ILE A 559 26.43 -14.63 -11.94
N CYS A 560 26.29 -15.29 -10.79
CA CYS A 560 25.23 -16.27 -10.57
C CYS A 560 23.85 -15.61 -10.69
N ARG A 561 23.61 -14.46 -10.05
CA ARG A 561 22.33 -13.73 -10.12
C ARG A 561 21.93 -13.28 -11.53
N GLN A 562 22.91 -13.06 -12.41
CA GLN A 562 22.68 -12.75 -13.82
C GLN A 562 22.55 -13.98 -14.72
N THR A 563 22.92 -15.15 -14.20
CA THR A 563 22.84 -16.42 -14.92
C THR A 563 21.49 -17.07 -14.67
N SER A 564 20.74 -17.32 -15.75
CA SER A 564 19.43 -17.98 -15.65
C SER A 564 19.53 -19.31 -14.90
N ASN A 565 18.60 -19.53 -13.97
CA ASN A 565 18.50 -20.71 -13.11
C ASN A 565 19.65 -20.93 -12.11
N CYS A 566 20.56 -19.97 -11.89
CA CYS A 566 21.61 -20.12 -10.89
C CYS A 566 21.11 -19.75 -9.49
N GLY A 567 21.25 -20.67 -8.54
CA GLY A 567 20.85 -20.50 -7.13
C GLY A 567 22.00 -20.66 -6.13
N ALA A 568 23.18 -21.08 -6.58
CA ALA A 568 24.37 -21.21 -5.74
C ALA A 568 25.66 -21.16 -6.58
N PHE A 569 26.80 -20.99 -5.95
CA PHE A 569 28.10 -21.15 -6.60
C PHE A 569 29.13 -21.77 -5.65
N SER A 570 30.18 -22.34 -6.25
CA SER A 570 31.43 -22.71 -5.57
C SER A 570 32.58 -22.07 -6.33
N TRP A 571 33.44 -21.34 -5.64
CA TRP A 571 34.61 -20.70 -6.21
C TRP A 571 35.86 -21.49 -5.85
N ALA A 572 36.69 -21.79 -6.86
CA ALA A 572 37.98 -22.44 -6.67
C ALA A 572 38.97 -21.98 -7.74
N ASN A 573 40.20 -21.66 -7.34
CA ASN A 573 41.32 -21.33 -8.23
C ASN A 573 40.99 -20.26 -9.29
N GLY A 574 40.27 -19.19 -8.92
CA GLY A 574 39.91 -18.10 -9.84
C GLY A 574 38.72 -18.41 -10.76
N VAL A 575 37.93 -19.44 -10.47
CA VAL A 575 36.77 -19.83 -11.27
C VAL A 575 35.53 -19.97 -10.38
N CYS A 576 34.44 -19.31 -10.78
CA CYS A 576 33.10 -19.47 -10.21
C CYS A 576 32.38 -20.62 -10.93
N TYR A 577 32.16 -21.73 -10.23
CA TYR A 577 31.33 -22.85 -10.68
C TYR A 577 29.89 -22.58 -10.26
N LEU A 578 29.10 -22.06 -11.20
CA LEU A 578 27.70 -21.68 -11.03
C LEU A 578 26.82 -22.92 -10.97
N LYS A 579 25.81 -22.91 -10.08
CA LYS A 579 24.98 -24.07 -9.79
C LYS A 579 23.51 -23.70 -9.70
N SER A 580 22.63 -24.62 -10.08
CA SER A 580 21.20 -24.35 -10.05
C SER A 580 20.60 -24.26 -8.65
N SER A 581 21.20 -24.96 -7.68
CA SER A 581 20.82 -24.93 -6.27
C SER A 581 21.95 -25.48 -5.39
N LYS A 582 21.87 -25.29 -4.07
CA LYS A 582 22.82 -25.88 -3.12
C LYS A 582 22.73 -27.41 -3.15
N GLY A 583 23.77 -28.05 -3.67
CA GLY A 583 23.92 -29.50 -3.70
C GLY A 583 24.41 -30.08 -2.37
N GLY A 584 24.89 -31.33 -2.41
CA GLY A 584 25.52 -31.97 -1.25
C GLY A 584 26.80 -31.21 -0.83
N ILE A 585 27.15 -31.25 0.46
CA ILE A 585 28.34 -30.54 0.96
C ILE A 585 29.53 -31.49 1.01
N ARG A 586 30.66 -31.07 0.46
CA ARG A 586 31.96 -31.75 0.59
C ARG A 586 33.01 -30.77 1.12
N SER A 587 33.75 -31.17 2.14
CA SER A 587 34.91 -30.41 2.61
C SER A 587 36.00 -30.43 1.54
N SER A 588 36.41 -29.26 1.07
CA SER A 588 37.44 -29.09 0.04
C SER A 588 38.25 -27.84 0.31
N ALA A 589 39.52 -28.02 0.69
CA ALA A 589 40.40 -26.92 1.07
C ALA A 589 40.54 -25.89 -0.07
N GLY A 590 40.41 -24.61 0.28
CA GLY A 590 40.53 -23.48 -0.64
C GLY A 590 39.27 -23.17 -1.46
N VAL A 591 38.21 -23.98 -1.35
CA VAL A 591 36.93 -23.73 -2.05
C VAL A 591 36.03 -22.84 -1.19
N LYS A 592 35.37 -21.86 -1.80
CA LYS A 592 34.42 -20.97 -1.13
C LYS A 592 33.06 -21.05 -1.80
N SER A 593 32.00 -21.35 -1.05
CA SER A 593 30.66 -21.51 -1.62
C SER A 593 29.62 -20.60 -0.95
N ALA A 594 28.59 -20.20 -1.71
CA ALA A 594 27.45 -19.45 -1.18
C ALA A 594 26.18 -19.69 -2.00
N VAL A 595 25.03 -19.40 -1.38
CA VAL A 595 23.71 -19.44 -2.03
C VAL A 595 23.25 -18.03 -2.38
N VAL A 596 22.52 -17.91 -3.48
CA VAL A 596 21.84 -16.66 -3.85
C VAL A 596 20.60 -16.52 -2.96
N ASN A 597 20.41 -15.35 -2.34
CA ASN A 597 19.25 -15.06 -1.49
C ASN A 597 18.00 -14.66 -2.27
#